data_AF-A0A6B3HD89-F1
#
_entry.id   AF-A0A6B3HD89-F1
#
_cell.length_a   1.000
_cell.length_b   1.000
_cell.length_c   1.000
_cell.angle_alpha   90.00
_cell.angle_beta   90.00
_cell.angle_gamma   90.00
#
_symmetry.space_group_name_H-M   'P 1'
#
loop_
_entity.id
_entity.type
_entity.pdbx_description
1 polymer ?
#
loop_
_entity_poly.entity_id
_entity_poly.type
_entity_poly.pdbx_seq_one_letter_code
_entity_poly.pdbx_strand_id
1 'polypeptide(L)' 'MTGVRSSTVDGVLTRSARRTPDRTAVRYADRTWTYRSLDAAVSTAAAVLT' A
#
# COMPACT_ATOMS: atom_id res chain seq x y z
N MET A 1 -23.32 -1.74 9.67
CA MET A 1 -22.31 -0.88 10.34
C MET A 1 -21.01 -0.94 9.54
N THR A 2 -21.04 -0.43 8.31
CA THR A 2 -19.95 -0.54 7.33
C THR A 2 -19.63 0.86 6.87
N GLY A 3 -18.43 1.37 7.17
CA GLY A 3 -18.04 2.67 6.64
C GLY A 3 -16.62 3.10 7.00
N VAL A 4 -16.19 2.89 8.24
CA VAL A 4 -14.90 3.46 8.69
C VAL A 4 -13.71 2.53 8.40
N ARG A 5 -13.90 1.21 8.46
CA ARG A 5 -12.83 0.23 8.17
C ARG A 5 -12.57 0.00 6.68
N SER A 6 -13.40 0.55 5.79
CA SER A 6 -13.28 0.38 4.33
C SER A 6 -12.35 1.38 3.65
N SER A 7 -11.98 2.46 4.36
CA SER A 7 -11.12 3.56 3.90
C SER A 7 -9.87 3.71 4.76
N THR A 8 -9.34 2.60 5.28
CA THR A 8 -8.00 2.62 5.90
C THR A 8 -6.94 2.88 4.83
N VAL A 9 -5.83 3.49 5.23
CA VAL A 9 -4.69 3.74 4.33
C VAL A 9 -4.22 2.43 3.67
N ASP A 10 -4.13 1.36 4.46
CA ASP A 10 -3.84 0.00 4.00
C ASP A 10 -4.87 -0.52 2.97
N GLY A 11 -6.17 -0.38 3.26
CA GLY A 11 -7.22 -0.84 2.35
C GLY A 11 -7.24 -0.10 1.00
N VAL A 12 -6.83 1.17 0.98
CA VAL A 12 -6.66 1.94 -0.27
C VAL A 12 -5.42 1.46 -1.04
N LEU A 13 -4.33 1.16 -0.35
CA LEU A 13 -3.09 0.63 -0.95
C LEU A 13 -3.31 -0.72 -1.59
N THR A 14 -3.90 -1.69 -0.88
CA THR A 14 -4.17 -3.03 -1.41
C THR A 14 -5.07 -2.99 -2.64
N ARG A 15 -6.09 -2.12 -2.66
CA ARG A 15 -6.98 -1.96 -3.82
C ARG A 15 -6.22 -1.40 -5.03
N SER A 16 -5.36 -0.43 -4.80
CA SER A 16 -4.55 0.20 -5.85
C SER A 16 -3.49 -0.77 -6.38
N ALA A 17 -2.87 -1.57 -5.52
CA ALA A 17 -1.91 -2.62 -5.89
C ALA A 17 -2.55 -3.72 -6.73
N ARG A 18 -3.81 -4.08 -6.47
CA ARG A 18 -4.56 -5.02 -7.31
C ARG A 18 -4.94 -4.44 -8.67
N ARG A 19 -5.31 -3.15 -8.72
CA ARG A 19 -5.81 -2.51 -9.95
C ARG A 19 -4.70 -2.05 -10.89
N THR A 20 -3.58 -1.57 -10.34
CA THR A 20 -2.44 -1.04 -11.10
C THR A 20 -1.12 -1.38 -10.39
N PRO A 21 -0.71 -2.66 -10.38
CA PRO A 21 0.43 -3.14 -9.59
C PRO A 21 1.75 -2.46 -9.95
N ASP A 22 1.97 -2.20 -11.23
CA ASP A 22 3.26 -1.72 -11.75
C ASP A 22 3.32 -0.17 -11.85
N ARG A 23 2.22 0.51 -11.50
CA ARG A 23 2.19 1.97 -11.47
C ARG A 23 2.98 2.48 -10.26
N THR A 24 3.80 3.50 -10.49
CA THR A 24 4.51 4.22 -9.43
C THR A 24 3.53 4.80 -8.41
N ALA A 25 3.69 4.40 -7.15
CA ALA A 25 2.89 4.87 -6.02
C ALA A 25 3.62 5.96 -5.23
N VAL A 26 4.92 5.78 -4.99
CA VAL A 26 5.75 6.71 -4.22
C VAL A 26 7.07 6.90 -4.93
N ARG A 27 7.51 8.16 -5.01
CA ARG A 27 8.85 8.54 -5.43
C ARG A 27 9.47 9.38 -4.33
N TYR A 28 10.60 8.94 -3.80
CA TYR A 28 11.35 9.66 -2.78
C TYR A 28 12.84 9.64 -3.15
N ALA A 29 13.39 10.84 -3.39
CA ALA A 29 14.72 11.00 -3.98
C ALA A 29 14.88 10.11 -5.23
N ASP A 30 15.92 9.30 -5.28
CA ASP A 30 16.22 8.38 -6.39
C ASP A 30 15.44 7.06 -6.31
N ARG A 31 14.62 6.87 -5.26
CA ARG A 31 13.89 5.63 -5.04
C ARG A 31 12.46 5.75 -5.54
N THR A 32 12.06 4.78 -6.35
CA THR A 32 10.69 4.67 -6.89
C THR A 32 10.09 3.34 -6.49
N TRP A 33 8.85 3.39 -6.01
CA TRP A 33 8.11 2.24 -5.51
C TRP A 33 6.80 2.12 -6.27
N THR A 34 6.49 0.93 -6.76
CA THR A 34 5.18 0.64 -7.35
C THR A 34 4.16 0.33 -6.26
N TYR A 35 2.88 0.35 -6.60
CA TYR A 35 1.83 -0.01 -5.65
C TYR A 35 2.02 -1.43 -5.10
N ARG A 36 2.48 -2.39 -5.91
CA ARG A 36 2.81 -3.75 -5.45
C ARG A 36 3.92 -3.74 -4.40
N SER A 37 5.03 -3.06 -4.67
CA SER A 37 6.19 -3.02 -3.76
C SER A 37 5.82 -2.36 -2.43
N LEU A 38 5.02 -1.30 -2.50
CA LEU A 38 4.58 -0.55 -1.34
C LEU A 38 3.64 -1.36 -0.45
N ASP A 39 2.65 -2.05 -1.03
CA ASP A 39 1.71 -2.92 -0.29
C ASP A 39 2.44 -4.05 0.45
N ALA A 40 3.41 -4.70 -0.20
CA ALA A 40 4.22 -5.74 0.41
C ALA A 40 5.05 -5.22 1.60
N ALA A 41 5.71 -4.07 1.44
CA ALA A 41 6.52 -3.50 2.50
C ALA A 41 5.69 -2.99 3.69
N VAL A 42 4.52 -2.41 3.44
CA VAL A 42 3.58 -2.01 4.50
C VAL A 42 3.11 -3.23 5.28
N SER A 43 2.78 -4.32 4.59
CA SER A 43 2.42 -5.59 5.22
C SER A 43 3.56 -6.16 6.06
N THR A 44 4.80 -6.13 5.56
CA THR A 44 5.98 -6.55 6.32
C THR A 44 6.23 -5.66 7.55
N ALA A 45 6.12 -4.33 7.41
CA ALA A 45 6.30 -3.40 8.50
C ALA A 45 5.22 -3.61 9.59
N ALA A 46 3.97 -3.82 9.21
CA ALA A 46 2.90 -4.10 10.16
C ALA A 46 3.15 -5.38 10.96
N ALA A 47 3.69 -6.43 10.33
CA ALA A 47 3.98 -7.70 10.99
C ALA A 47 5.11 -7.63 12.03
N VAL A 48 5.99 -6.63 11.96
CA VAL A 48 7.12 -6.46 12.91
C VAL A 48 6.87 -5.37 13.96
N LEU A 49 5.75 -4.64 13.86
CA LEU A 49 5.37 -3.55 14.78
C LEU A 49 4.21 -3.93 15.70
N THR A 50 3.76 -5.18 15.67
CA THR A 50 2.83 -5.81 16.62
C THR A 50 3.58 -6.53 17.72
#